data_AF-A0A354HW98-F1
#
_entry.id   AF-A0A354HW98-F1
#
_cell.length_a   1.000
_cell.length_b   1.000
_cell.length_c   1.000
_cell.angle_alpha   90.00
_cell.angle_beta   90.00
_cell.angle_gamma   90.00
#
_symmetry.space_group_name_H-M   'P 1'
#
loop_
_entity.id
_entity.type
_entity.pdbx_description
1 polymer ?
#
loop_
_entity_poly.entity_id
_entity_poly.type
_entity_poly.pdbx_seq_one_letter_code
_entity_poly.pdbx_strand_id
1 'polypeptide(L)'
;MKIDKTTAQSPKGEISLFTLTNASGASVTVSSLGAGIVAVMVPDRDGKLADVALGYKNPADYIADGPCAGKIPGRFANRIARGKFSLDGNEYTLAINNGPNALHGGPEGFQNRIWDSAVEGDSVVFTYHAADGEEGYPGNMTVKAVYTWTDDNELSLVLTAVTDAKTVVNLTNHVYFNLDGE
;
A
#
# COMPACT_ATOMS: atom_id res chain seq x y z
N MET A 1 -17.09 -4.70 -13.89
CA MET A 1 -16.09 -5.45 -13.07
C MET A 1 -16.81 -6.31 -12.02
N LYS A 2 -16.31 -7.50 -11.65
CA LYS A 2 -16.79 -8.21 -10.44
C LYS A 2 -15.85 -7.89 -9.28
N ILE A 3 -16.38 -7.49 -8.12
CA ILE A 3 -15.59 -7.20 -6.92
C ILE A 3 -16.09 -8.08 -5.77
N ASP A 4 -15.27 -9.03 -5.34
CA ASP A 4 -15.55 -9.87 -4.17
C ASP A 4 -14.77 -9.35 -2.96
N LYS A 5 -15.38 -9.36 -1.77
CA LYS A 5 -14.74 -8.99 -0.49
C LYS A 5 -14.63 -10.20 0.43
N THR A 6 -13.44 -10.41 0.99
CA THR A 6 -13.22 -11.33 2.12
C THR A 6 -12.52 -10.62 3.27
N THR A 7 -12.47 -11.24 4.44
CA THR A 7 -11.80 -10.68 5.62
C THR A 7 -10.91 -11.69 6.34
N ALA A 8 -9.89 -11.20 7.03
CA ALA A 8 -8.99 -11.98 7.87
C ALA A 8 -8.71 -11.24 9.18
N GLN A 9 -8.59 -11.97 10.28
CA GLN A 9 -8.26 -11.39 11.58
C GLN A 9 -6.74 -11.26 11.75
N SER A 10 -6.30 -10.17 12.39
CA SER A 10 -4.90 -9.94 12.73
C SER A 10 -4.78 -9.32 14.12
N PRO A 11 -3.58 -9.28 14.72
CA PRO A 11 -3.35 -8.58 15.98
C PRO A 11 -3.67 -7.07 15.93
N LYS A 12 -3.73 -6.46 14.74
CA LYS A 12 -4.05 -5.04 14.54
C LYS A 12 -5.53 -4.78 14.18
N GLY A 13 -6.35 -5.84 14.08
CA GLY A 13 -7.75 -5.75 13.68
C GLY A 13 -8.05 -6.55 12.41
N GLU A 14 -9.27 -6.36 11.90
CA GLU A 14 -9.74 -7.04 10.69
C GLU A 14 -9.11 -6.43 9.43
N ILE A 15 -8.52 -7.29 8.61
CA ILE A 15 -8.00 -6.97 7.27
C ILE A 15 -9.08 -7.34 6.25
N SER A 16 -9.43 -6.40 5.37
CA SER A 16 -10.31 -6.64 4.22
C SER A 16 -9.49 -6.89 2.97
N LEU A 17 -9.87 -7.90 2.18
CA LEU A 17 -9.30 -8.18 0.86
C LEU A 17 -10.39 -7.98 -0.18
N PHE A 18 -10.03 -7.34 -1.29
CA PHE A 18 -10.92 -7.10 -2.43
C PHE A 18 -10.29 -7.70 -3.67
N THR A 19 -11.01 -8.61 -4.33
CA THR A 19 -10.59 -9.20 -5.61
C THR A 19 -11.42 -8.60 -6.73
N LEU A 20 -10.78 -7.85 -7.63
CA LEU A 20 -11.37 -7.30 -8.84
C LEU A 20 -11.12 -8.29 -9.99
N THR A 21 -12.18 -8.89 -10.54
CA THR A 21 -12.10 -9.86 -11.63
C THR A 21 -12.80 -9.33 -12.88
N ASN A 22 -12.05 -9.29 -13.98
CA ASN A 22 -12.54 -8.78 -15.27
C ASN A 22 -13.26 -9.86 -16.10
N ALA A 23 -13.74 -9.50 -17.29
CA ALA A 23 -14.52 -10.39 -18.14
C ALA A 23 -13.75 -11.64 -18.63
N SER A 24 -12.42 -11.59 -18.69
CA SER A 24 -11.58 -12.75 -19.08
C SER A 24 -11.23 -13.67 -17.91
N GLY A 25 -11.66 -13.33 -16.68
CA GLY A 25 -11.32 -14.07 -15.46
C GLY A 25 -9.97 -13.72 -14.85
N ALA A 26 -9.22 -12.77 -15.44
CA ALA A 26 -8.01 -12.22 -14.85
C ALA A 26 -8.37 -11.28 -13.70
N SER A 27 -7.53 -11.20 -12.69
CA SER A 27 -7.91 -10.52 -11.45
C SER A 27 -6.74 -9.90 -10.69
N VAL A 28 -7.07 -8.92 -9.86
CA VAL A 28 -6.15 -8.31 -8.90
C VAL A 28 -6.78 -8.37 -7.52
N THR A 29 -6.01 -8.79 -6.52
CA THR A 29 -6.43 -8.74 -5.11
C THR A 29 -5.67 -7.66 -4.37
N VAL A 30 -6.39 -6.76 -3.70
CA VAL A 30 -5.85 -5.66 -2.89
C VAL A 30 -6.33 -5.76 -1.45
N SER A 31 -5.52 -5.27 -0.51
CA SER A 31 -5.72 -5.40 0.94
C SER A 31 -5.86 -4.06 1.62
N SER A 32 -6.74 -3.98 2.63
CA SER A 32 -6.81 -2.82 3.52
C SER A 32 -5.57 -2.66 4.39
N LEU A 33 -4.77 -3.72 4.60
CA LEU A 33 -3.47 -3.58 5.25
C LEU A 33 -2.47 -2.93 4.28
N GLY A 34 -2.03 -1.72 4.61
CA GLY A 34 -1.09 -0.93 3.81
C GLY A 34 -1.60 -0.55 2.43
N ALA A 35 -2.92 -0.66 2.19
CA ALA A 35 -3.55 -0.47 0.89
C ALA A 35 -2.79 -1.22 -0.23
N GLY A 36 -2.36 -2.45 0.06
CA GLY A 36 -1.38 -3.18 -0.76
C GLY A 36 -1.97 -4.13 -1.80
N ILE A 37 -1.20 -4.44 -2.83
CA ILE A 37 -1.46 -5.50 -3.81
C ILE A 37 -1.01 -6.83 -3.22
N VAL A 38 -1.87 -7.83 -3.25
CA VAL A 38 -1.63 -9.18 -2.69
C VAL A 38 -1.49 -10.24 -3.78
N ALA A 39 -2.20 -10.09 -4.90
CA ALA A 39 -2.17 -11.03 -6.02
C ALA A 39 -2.50 -10.32 -7.34
N VAL A 40 -1.89 -10.76 -8.43
CA VAL A 40 -2.18 -10.32 -9.81
C VAL A 40 -2.24 -11.54 -10.71
N MET A 41 -3.44 -12.05 -10.97
CA MET A 41 -3.70 -13.20 -11.82
C MET A 41 -3.87 -12.77 -13.28
N VAL A 42 -2.88 -13.04 -14.12
CA VAL A 42 -2.89 -12.66 -15.54
C VAL A 42 -2.55 -13.85 -16.46
N PRO A 43 -3.06 -13.87 -17.70
CA PRO A 43 -2.85 -15.01 -18.60
C PRO A 43 -1.48 -14.97 -19.27
N ASP A 44 -0.88 -16.14 -19.47
CA ASP A 44 0.22 -16.34 -20.40
C ASP A 44 -0.28 -16.41 -21.87
N ARG A 45 0.63 -16.73 -22.80
CA ARG A 45 0.31 -16.86 -24.23
C ARG A 45 -0.72 -17.95 -24.56
N ASP A 46 -0.88 -18.94 -23.69
CA ASP A 46 -1.80 -20.08 -23.84
C ASP A 46 -3.11 -19.84 -23.06
N GLY A 47 -3.27 -18.66 -22.46
CA GLY A 47 -4.44 -18.28 -21.67
C GLY A 47 -4.44 -18.84 -20.25
N LYS A 48 -3.33 -19.43 -19.80
CA LYS A 48 -3.22 -19.96 -18.44
C LYS A 48 -2.92 -18.83 -17.46
N LEU A 49 -3.78 -18.66 -16.46
CA LEU A 49 -3.59 -17.66 -15.40
C LEU A 49 -2.49 -18.11 -14.43
N ALA A 50 -1.61 -17.18 -14.06
CA ALA A 50 -0.66 -17.33 -12.97
C ALA A 50 -0.64 -16.05 -12.12
N ASP A 51 -0.33 -16.18 -10.83
CA ASP A 51 -0.09 -15.01 -9.96
C ASP A 51 1.30 -14.48 -10.22
N VAL A 52 1.41 -13.26 -10.73
CA VAL A 52 2.69 -12.62 -11.01
C VAL A 52 3.14 -11.66 -9.93
N ALA A 53 2.37 -11.47 -8.85
CA ALA A 53 2.76 -10.68 -7.69
C ALA A 53 3.30 -11.59 -6.59
N LEU A 54 4.47 -11.26 -6.04
CA LEU A 54 5.02 -12.02 -4.91
C LEU A 54 4.32 -11.64 -3.62
N GLY A 55 3.93 -12.64 -2.84
CA GLY A 55 3.14 -12.42 -1.64
C GLY A 55 3.25 -13.48 -0.55
N TYR A 56 2.42 -13.30 0.48
CA TYR A 56 2.22 -14.25 1.57
C TYR A 56 0.81 -14.85 1.50
N LYS A 57 0.67 -16.13 1.86
CA LYS A 57 -0.64 -16.80 1.90
C LYS A 57 -1.56 -16.28 2.99
N ASN A 58 -1.01 -15.91 4.15
CA ASN A 58 -1.78 -15.41 5.28
C ASN A 58 -1.72 -13.86 5.30
N PRO A 59 -2.87 -13.17 5.24
CA PRO A 59 -2.91 -11.71 5.24
C PRO A 59 -2.23 -11.05 6.46
N ALA A 60 -2.21 -11.73 7.61
CA ALA A 60 -1.56 -11.20 8.81
C ALA A 60 -0.02 -11.20 8.71
N ASP A 61 0.57 -12.03 7.85
CA ASP A 61 2.03 -12.14 7.70
C ASP A 61 2.63 -10.90 7.01
N TYR A 62 1.80 -10.09 6.33
CA TYR A 62 2.22 -8.81 5.76
C TYR A 62 2.52 -7.74 6.83
N ILE A 63 2.12 -7.93 8.08
CA ILE A 63 2.37 -6.94 9.14
C ILE A 63 3.86 -6.94 9.48
N ALA A 64 4.52 -5.78 9.30
CA ALA A 64 5.95 -5.61 9.58
C ALA A 64 6.86 -6.64 8.86
N ASP A 65 6.43 -7.11 7.70
CA ASP A 65 7.08 -8.12 6.86
C ASP A 65 8.55 -7.85 6.53
N GLY A 66 8.95 -6.57 6.43
CA GLY A 66 10.31 -6.15 6.09
C GLY A 66 10.42 -5.70 4.63
N PRO A 67 10.12 -6.54 3.63
CA PRO A 67 10.10 -6.17 2.21
C PRO A 67 9.07 -5.10 1.84
N CYS A 68 8.07 -4.83 2.69
CA CYS A 68 6.94 -3.98 2.33
C CYS A 68 6.14 -4.55 1.13
N ALA A 69 6.09 -5.88 0.99
CA ALA A 69 5.63 -6.57 -0.21
C ALA A 69 4.23 -6.10 -0.63
N GLY A 70 4.13 -5.47 -1.80
CA GLY A 70 2.86 -5.03 -2.37
C GLY A 70 2.23 -3.80 -1.71
N LYS A 71 2.76 -3.31 -0.59
CA LYS A 71 2.13 -2.25 0.22
C LYS A 71 2.59 -0.86 -0.18
N ILE A 72 1.87 0.15 0.29
CA ILE A 72 2.23 1.56 0.10
C ILE A 72 3.05 2.04 1.31
N PRO A 73 4.38 2.22 1.16
CA PRO A 73 5.18 2.87 2.19
C PRO A 73 4.86 4.36 2.28
N GLY A 74 4.82 4.89 3.49
CA GLY A 74 4.61 6.32 3.70
C GLY A 74 4.69 6.71 5.17
N ARG A 75 4.85 8.00 5.50
CA ARG A 75 4.61 9.19 4.67
C ARG A 75 5.65 9.49 3.57
N PHE A 76 6.87 9.00 3.73
CA PHE A 76 7.95 9.17 2.76
C PHE A 76 8.58 7.82 2.40
N ALA A 77 8.42 7.41 1.14
CA ALA A 77 9.03 6.21 0.61
C ALA A 77 10.56 6.37 0.46
N ASN A 78 11.27 5.24 0.62
CA ASN A 78 12.73 5.16 0.62
C ASN A 78 13.36 5.86 1.85
N ARG A 79 14.61 6.32 1.74
CA ARG A 79 15.45 6.72 2.86
C ARG A 79 15.51 8.22 3.05
N ILE A 80 15.43 8.65 4.30
CA ILE A 80 15.83 9.99 4.75
C ILE A 80 17.12 9.85 5.55
N ALA A 81 18.17 10.51 5.07
CA ALA A 81 19.51 10.40 5.63
C ALA A 81 19.51 10.79 7.11
N ARG A 82 20.07 9.92 7.97
CA ARG A 82 20.14 10.15 9.43
C ARG A 82 18.78 10.38 10.10
N GLY A 83 17.68 10.03 9.43
CA GLY A 83 16.32 10.30 9.90
C GLY A 83 16.07 11.77 10.17
N LYS A 84 16.72 12.67 9.43
CA LYS A 84 16.61 14.11 9.66
C LYS A 84 16.29 14.86 8.38
N PHE A 85 15.39 15.82 8.50
CA PHE A 85 15.14 16.80 7.45
C PHE A 85 14.77 18.14 8.07
N SER A 86 14.85 19.20 7.28
CA SER A 86 14.46 20.54 7.70
C SER A 86 13.38 21.09 6.79
N LEU A 87 12.40 21.78 7.38
CA LEU A 87 11.31 22.42 6.66
C LEU A 87 11.03 23.78 7.29
N ASP A 88 11.08 24.84 6.47
CA ASP A 88 10.95 26.24 6.92
C ASP A 88 11.84 26.60 8.14
N GLY A 89 13.06 26.05 8.19
CA GLY A 89 14.02 26.30 9.27
C GLY A 89 13.83 25.46 10.55
N ASN A 90 12.78 24.63 10.63
CA ASN A 90 12.59 23.67 11.73
C ASN A 90 13.24 22.32 11.39
N GLU A 91 13.99 21.73 12.31
CA GLU A 91 14.54 20.37 12.19
C GLU A 91 13.54 19.33 12.71
N TYR A 92 13.31 18.29 11.92
CA TYR A 92 12.48 17.14 12.29
C TYR A 92 13.36 15.89 12.40
N THR A 93 13.10 15.08 13.42
CA THR A 93 13.79 13.81 13.65
C THR A 93 12.81 12.65 13.55
N LEU A 94 13.16 11.66 12.74
CA LEU A 94 12.41 10.45 12.43
C LEU A 94 13.08 9.24 13.09
N ALA A 95 12.32 8.16 13.24
CA ALA A 95 12.86 6.90 13.74
C ALA A 95 13.95 6.33 12.81
N ILE A 96 15.08 5.90 13.38
CA ILE A 96 16.13 5.18 12.65
C ILE A 96 15.80 3.69 12.60
N ASN A 97 14.95 3.32 11.65
CA ASN A 97 14.53 1.93 11.42
C ASN A 97 15.39 1.20 10.37
N ASN A 98 16.29 1.89 9.66
CA ASN A 98 17.26 1.29 8.76
C ASN A 98 18.61 2.00 8.87
N GLY A 99 19.35 1.66 9.93
CA GLY A 99 20.57 2.37 10.34
C GLY A 99 21.56 2.65 9.19
N PRO A 100 22.08 3.89 9.06
CA PRO A 100 21.86 5.03 9.94
C PRO A 100 20.65 5.91 9.56
N ASN A 101 19.69 5.42 8.77
CA ASN A 101 18.63 6.23 8.14
C ASN A 101 17.22 5.90 8.66
N ALA A 102 16.27 6.81 8.39
CA ALA A 102 14.86 6.48 8.38
C ALA A 102 14.49 5.88 7.01
N LEU A 103 13.58 4.92 6.98
CA LEU A 103 13.17 4.16 5.79
C LEU A 103 11.65 3.99 5.76
N HIS A 104 11.06 4.22 4.58
CA HIS A 104 9.65 3.89 4.28
C HIS A 104 8.66 4.44 5.32
N GLY A 105 8.89 5.68 5.75
CA GLY A 105 7.99 6.36 6.67
C GLY A 105 8.05 5.94 8.13
N GLY A 106 8.91 4.98 8.52
CA GLY A 106 9.10 4.56 9.90
C GLY A 106 8.57 3.15 10.22
N PRO A 107 8.81 2.64 11.45
CA PRO A 107 8.43 1.29 11.87
C PRO A 107 6.92 1.01 11.80
N GLU A 108 6.08 2.01 12.10
CA GLU A 108 4.61 1.94 12.07
C GLU A 108 4.03 2.84 10.97
N GLY A 109 4.81 3.05 9.89
CA GLY A 109 4.41 3.79 8.70
C GLY A 109 3.18 3.19 7.99
N PHE A 110 2.74 3.83 6.92
CA PHE A 110 1.46 3.55 6.27
C PHE A 110 1.27 2.08 5.86
N GLN A 111 2.36 1.40 5.49
CA GLN A 111 2.40 -0.02 5.13
C GLN A 111 2.03 -0.97 6.28
N ASN A 112 2.05 -0.51 7.53
CA ASN A 112 1.77 -1.35 8.70
C ASN A 112 0.44 -1.00 9.37
N ARG A 113 -0.40 -0.22 8.68
CA ARG A 113 -1.72 0.25 9.13
C ARG A 113 -2.83 -0.44 8.36
N ILE A 114 -3.96 -0.67 9.01
CA ILE A 114 -5.20 -1.08 8.35
C ILE A 114 -5.93 0.20 7.96
N TRP A 115 -6.14 0.40 6.66
CA TRP A 115 -6.78 1.56 6.07
C TRP A 115 -8.31 1.36 6.03
N ASP A 116 -9.06 2.46 6.07
CA ASP A 116 -10.48 2.42 5.75
C ASP A 116 -10.65 2.02 4.29
N SER A 117 -11.70 1.26 3.96
CA SER A 117 -11.90 0.73 2.61
C SER A 117 -13.36 0.81 2.17
N ALA A 118 -13.55 1.15 0.90
CA ALA A 118 -14.86 1.22 0.25
C ALA A 118 -14.77 0.76 -1.22
N VAL A 119 -15.87 0.21 -1.73
CA VAL A 119 -16.05 -0.01 -3.17
C VAL A 119 -16.83 1.17 -3.73
N GLU A 120 -16.30 1.82 -4.76
CA GLU A 120 -16.91 2.97 -5.42
C GLU A 120 -17.02 2.70 -6.93
N GLY A 121 -18.21 2.32 -7.38
CA GLY A 121 -18.41 1.82 -8.75
C GLY A 121 -17.59 0.55 -8.99
N ASP A 122 -16.72 0.60 -10.01
CA ASP A 122 -15.80 -0.49 -10.37
C ASP A 122 -14.39 -0.33 -9.73
N SER A 123 -14.25 0.54 -8.73
CA SER A 123 -12.98 0.85 -8.05
C SER A 123 -12.98 0.40 -6.59
N VAL A 124 -11.80 0.15 -6.04
CA VAL A 124 -11.59 -0.02 -4.59
C VAL A 124 -10.79 1.17 -4.07
N VAL A 125 -11.34 1.86 -3.09
CA VAL A 125 -10.76 3.06 -2.48
C VAL A 125 -10.32 2.74 -1.07
N PHE A 126 -9.05 3.00 -0.78
CA PHE A 126 -8.50 2.97 0.57
C PHE A 126 -8.21 4.38 1.05
N THR A 127 -8.55 4.68 2.30
CA THR A 127 -8.24 5.97 2.94
C THR A 127 -7.50 5.76 4.26
N TYR A 128 -6.46 6.56 4.49
CA TYR A 128 -5.75 6.61 5.77
C TYR A 128 -5.60 8.04 6.25
N HIS A 129 -5.83 8.25 7.54
CA HIS A 129 -5.71 9.53 8.21
C HIS A 129 -4.52 9.48 9.16
N ALA A 130 -3.39 10.04 8.73
CA ALA A 130 -2.19 10.18 9.54
C ALA A 130 -2.29 11.45 10.40
N ALA A 131 -2.06 11.31 11.70
CA ALA A 131 -2.08 12.45 12.61
C ALA A 131 -0.83 13.34 12.45
N ASP A 132 -0.93 14.60 12.88
CA ASP A 132 0.26 15.43 13.11
C ASP A 132 1.22 14.75 14.10
N GLY A 133 2.52 14.77 13.76
CA GLY A 133 3.57 14.12 14.53
C GLY A 133 3.67 12.60 14.35
N GLU A 134 2.78 11.97 13.57
CA GLU A 134 2.87 10.54 13.29
C GLU A 134 4.22 10.21 12.65
N GLU A 135 4.95 9.26 13.24
CA GLU A 135 6.31 8.87 12.84
C GLU A 135 7.33 10.03 12.81
N GLY A 136 7.01 11.16 13.46
CA GLY A 136 7.83 12.37 13.50
C GLY A 136 7.61 13.35 12.34
N TYR A 137 6.61 13.12 11.49
CA TYR A 137 6.27 14.03 10.38
C TYR A 137 5.23 15.09 10.81
N PRO A 138 5.39 16.37 10.42
CA PRO A 138 4.43 17.42 10.76
C PRO A 138 3.17 17.39 9.88
N GLY A 139 2.07 17.88 10.41
CA GLY A 139 0.78 18.05 9.73
C GLY A 139 -0.07 16.80 9.72
N ASN A 140 -1.38 16.96 9.90
CA ASN A 140 -2.33 15.91 9.60
C ASN A 140 -2.32 15.65 8.09
N MET A 141 -2.55 14.40 7.71
CA MET A 141 -2.61 14.01 6.31
C MET A 141 -3.73 13.02 6.08
N THR A 142 -4.55 13.26 5.07
CA THR A 142 -5.44 12.25 4.50
C THR A 142 -4.83 11.73 3.21
N VAL A 143 -4.60 10.43 3.14
CA VAL A 143 -4.09 9.74 1.94
C VAL A 143 -5.18 8.86 1.38
N LYS A 144 -5.34 8.87 0.06
CA LYS A 144 -6.20 7.92 -0.65
C LYS A 144 -5.43 7.13 -1.69
N ALA A 145 -5.70 5.84 -1.75
CA ALA A 145 -5.26 4.94 -2.81
C ALA A 145 -6.50 4.40 -3.52
N VAL A 146 -6.62 4.72 -4.82
CA VAL A 146 -7.73 4.27 -5.66
C VAL A 146 -7.19 3.24 -6.65
N TYR A 147 -7.66 2.01 -6.52
CA TYR A 147 -7.32 0.91 -7.43
C TYR A 147 -8.45 0.70 -8.43
N THR A 148 -8.06 0.55 -9.70
CA THR A 148 -8.94 0.16 -10.80
C THR A 148 -8.31 -0.96 -11.60
N TRP A 149 -9.16 -1.86 -12.12
CA TRP A 149 -8.80 -2.97 -12.99
C TRP A 149 -9.69 -2.90 -14.23
N THR A 150 -9.18 -3.28 -15.40
CA THR A 150 -9.94 -3.22 -16.67
C THR A 150 -10.00 -4.57 -17.37
N ASP A 151 -10.85 -4.67 -18.39
CA ASP A 151 -10.93 -5.86 -19.25
C ASP A 151 -9.68 -6.06 -20.13
N ASP A 152 -8.83 -5.04 -20.26
CA ASP A 152 -7.53 -5.11 -20.97
C ASP A 152 -6.36 -5.52 -20.06
N ASN A 153 -6.65 -5.98 -18.84
CA ASN A 153 -5.66 -6.31 -17.80
C ASN A 153 -4.80 -5.11 -17.37
N GLU A 154 -5.37 -3.89 -17.39
CA GLU A 154 -4.70 -2.70 -16.87
C GLU A 154 -5.00 -2.50 -15.39
N LEU A 155 -3.96 -2.54 -14.55
CA LEU A 155 -4.03 -2.15 -13.14
C LEU A 155 -3.57 -0.70 -13.01
N SER A 156 -4.46 0.18 -12.55
CA SER A 156 -4.13 1.56 -12.25
C SER A 156 -4.31 1.87 -10.76
N LEU A 157 -3.34 2.60 -10.22
CA LEU A 157 -3.30 3.07 -8.83
C LEU A 157 -3.12 4.59 -8.83
N VAL A 158 -4.11 5.30 -8.31
CA VAL A 158 -4.03 6.75 -8.09
C VAL A 158 -3.82 7.02 -6.60
N LEU A 159 -2.72 7.71 -6.29
CA LEU A 159 -2.37 8.13 -4.93
C LEU A 159 -2.59 9.63 -4.79
N THR A 160 -3.40 10.02 -3.80
CA THR A 160 -3.62 11.44 -3.46
C THR A 160 -3.35 11.67 -1.99
N ALA A 161 -2.79 12.83 -1.65
CA ALA A 161 -2.55 13.23 -0.27
C ALA A 161 -2.97 14.70 -0.08
N VAL A 162 -3.69 14.97 0.99
CA VAL A 162 -4.09 16.33 1.41
C VAL A 162 -3.56 16.55 2.82
N THR A 163 -2.91 17.68 3.05
CA THR A 163 -2.29 18.04 4.34
C THR A 163 -2.79 19.40 4.81
N ASP A 164 -2.83 19.59 6.13
CA ASP A 164 -3.20 20.87 6.76
C ASP A 164 -2.01 21.74 7.15
N ALA A 165 -0.80 21.18 7.09
CA ALA A 165 0.47 21.88 7.26
C ALA A 165 1.47 21.43 6.18
N LYS A 166 2.54 22.23 6.00
CA LYS A 166 3.65 21.84 5.14
C LYS A 166 4.31 20.59 5.70
N THR A 167 4.59 19.62 4.83
CA THR A 167 5.23 18.36 5.19
C THR A 167 5.92 17.76 3.96
N VAL A 168 6.73 16.72 4.17
CA VAL A 168 7.32 15.95 3.06
C VAL A 168 6.42 14.76 2.72
N VAL A 169 6.22 14.50 1.43
CA VAL A 169 5.38 13.40 0.94
C VAL A 169 6.07 12.75 -0.24
N ASN A 170 6.18 11.43 -0.22
CA ASN A 170 6.64 10.63 -1.35
C ASN A 170 5.98 9.26 -1.26
N LEU A 171 5.00 8.98 -2.11
CA LEU A 171 4.20 7.75 -2.05
C LEU A 171 4.51 6.89 -3.28
N THR A 172 4.49 5.58 -3.09
CA THR A 172 4.64 4.58 -4.16
C THR A 172 3.93 3.30 -3.71
N ASN A 173 3.83 2.30 -4.59
CA ASN A 173 3.54 0.92 -4.22
C ASN A 173 4.84 0.09 -4.29
N HIS A 174 4.98 -0.93 -3.45
CA HIS A 174 6.17 -1.77 -3.34
C HIS A 174 5.91 -3.24 -3.74
N VAL A 175 5.04 -3.46 -4.73
CA VAL A 175 4.81 -4.77 -5.36
C VAL A 175 6.07 -5.29 -6.03
N TYR A 176 6.30 -6.59 -5.85
CA TYR A 176 7.37 -7.32 -6.51
C TYR A 176 6.73 -8.25 -7.53
N PHE A 177 7.23 -8.20 -8.77
CA PHE A 177 6.71 -9.03 -9.84
C PHE A 177 7.65 -10.18 -10.17
N ASN A 178 7.07 -11.36 -10.39
CA ASN A 178 7.70 -12.49 -11.03
C ASN A 178 6.80 -12.96 -12.18
N LEU A 179 7.18 -12.66 -13.42
CA LEU A 179 6.37 -12.98 -14.60
C LEU A 179 6.30 -14.48 -14.91
N ASP A 180 7.17 -15.29 -14.32
CA ASP A 180 7.09 -16.76 -14.40
C ASP A 180 6.01 -17.36 -13.47
N GLY A 181 5.43 -16.52 -12.61
CA GLY A 181 4.46 -16.88 -11.59
C GLY A 181 5.10 -17.35 -10.28
N GLU A 182 4.34 -17.28 -9.17
CA GLU A 182 4.69 -17.92 -7.88
C GLU A 182 3.95 -19.24 -7.58
#